data_AF-A0A5D0HDI4-F1
#
_entry.id   AF-A0A5D0HDI4-F1
#
_cell.length_a   1.000
_cell.length_b   1.000
_cell.length_c   1.000
_cell.angle_alpha   90.00
_cell.angle_beta   90.00
_cell.angle_gamma   90.00
#
_symmetry.space_group_name_H-M   'P 1'
#
loop_
_entity.id
_entity.type
_entity.pdbx_description
1 polymer ?
#
loop_
_entity_poly.entity_id
_entity_poly.type
_entity_poly.pdbx_seq_one_letter_code
_entity_poly.pdbx_strand_id
1 'polypeptide(L)'
;AASRPDVEIVAINDLLDVEHLAYLLKYDSVHGRFNGTVDIKNGNLVVNGNEIRITAERNPEDLKWDAVGAEVVLDCTGIFTT
;
A
#
# COMPACT_ATOMS: atom_id res chain seq x y z
N ALA A 1 10.42 -4.55 0.31
CA ALA A 1 9.88 -4.49 -1.07
C ALA A 1 10.49 -3.34 -1.85
N ALA A 2 10.41 -2.08 -1.41
CA ALA A 2 10.87 -0.91 -2.19
C ALA A 2 12.34 -0.94 -2.71
N SER A 3 13.24 -1.68 -2.06
CA SER A 3 14.64 -1.88 -2.48
C SER A 3 14.97 -3.32 -2.89
N ARG A 4 13.96 -4.19 -2.99
CA ARG A 4 14.11 -5.62 -3.25
C ARG A 4 13.58 -5.96 -4.66
N PRO A 5 14.37 -6.58 -5.53
CA PRO A 5 13.95 -6.90 -6.89
C PRO A 5 13.03 -8.13 -6.98
N ASP A 6 12.92 -8.92 -5.90
CA ASP A 6 12.17 -10.17 -5.85
C ASP A 6 10.77 -10.03 -5.22
N VAL A 7 10.36 -8.81 -4.86
CA VAL A 7 9.06 -8.55 -4.23
C VAL A 7 8.45 -7.25 -4.78
N GLU A 8 7.24 -7.33 -5.29
CA GLU A 8 6.44 -6.20 -5.74
C GLU A 8 5.23 -5.98 -4.81
N ILE A 9 4.91 -4.72 -4.53
CA ILE A 9 3.68 -4.36 -3.82
C ILE A 9 2.65 -3.95 -4.86
N VAL A 10 1.64 -4.79 -5.07
CA VAL A 10 0.62 -4.58 -6.12
C VAL A 10 -0.61 -3.82 -5.60
N ALA A 11 -0.89 -3.88 -4.30
CA ALA A 11 -2.03 -3.20 -3.70
C ALA A 11 -1.86 -2.98 -2.19
N ILE A 12 -2.57 -1.98 -1.65
CA ILE A 12 -2.66 -1.65 -0.23
C ILE A 12 -4.12 -1.31 0.10
N ASN A 13 -4.61 -1.77 1.26
CA ASN A 13 -5.90 -1.38 1.80
C ASN A 13 -5.74 -0.63 3.12
N ASP A 14 -6.35 0.54 3.23
CA ASP A 14 -6.49 1.28 4.48
C ASP A 14 -7.74 2.18 4.39
N LEU A 15 -8.30 2.58 5.53
CA LEU A 15 -9.52 3.41 5.58
C LEU A 15 -9.25 4.91 5.39
N LEU A 16 -7.99 5.32 5.39
CA LEU A 16 -7.58 6.69 5.06
C LEU A 16 -7.61 6.94 3.55
N ASP A 17 -7.75 8.21 3.18
CA ASP A 17 -7.59 8.63 1.78
C ASP A 17 -6.13 8.51 1.31
N VAL A 18 -5.96 8.44 -0.02
CA VAL A 18 -4.68 8.20 -0.66
C VAL A 18 -3.68 9.34 -0.42
N GLU A 19 -4.16 10.57 -0.24
CA GLU A 19 -3.34 11.74 0.09
C GLU A 19 -2.70 11.59 1.48
N HIS A 20 -3.47 11.17 2.48
CA HIS A 20 -2.94 10.87 3.81
C HIS A 20 -1.97 9.69 3.78
N LEU A 21 -2.28 8.62 3.05
CA LEU A 21 -1.37 7.47 2.91
C LEU A 21 -0.05 7.87 2.26
N ALA A 22 -0.09 8.67 1.19
CA ALA A 22 1.12 9.19 0.55
C ALA A 22 1.96 10.05 1.50
N TYR A 23 1.31 10.88 2.33
CA TYR A 23 1.99 11.67 3.34
C TYR A 23 2.67 10.80 4.40
N LEU A 24 1.94 9.82 4.95
CA LEU A 24 2.47 8.90 5.97
C LEU A 24 3.62 8.05 5.43
N LEU A 25 3.54 7.61 4.17
CA LEU A 25 4.65 6.91 3.52
C LEU A 25 5.86 7.84 3.35
N LYS A 26 5.67 9.11 2.99
CA LYS A 26 6.78 10.08 2.80
C LYS A 26 7.50 10.43 4.10
N TYR A 27 6.78 10.51 5.21
CA TYR A 27 7.28 11.07 6.47
C TYR A 27 7.05 10.12 7.64
N ASP A 28 8.14 9.54 8.14
CA ASP A 28 8.16 8.75 9.36
C ASP A 28 8.95 9.49 10.46
N SER A 29 8.42 9.52 11.68
CA SER A 29 9.04 10.25 12.80
C SER A 29 10.27 9.54 13.39
N VAL A 30 10.35 8.22 13.24
CA VAL A 30 11.43 7.37 13.77
C VAL A 30 12.46 7.09 12.69
N HIS A 31 12.00 6.73 11.49
CA HIS A 31 12.86 6.31 10.38
C HIS A 31 13.18 7.44 9.39
N GLY A 32 12.56 8.61 9.54
CA GLY A 32 12.80 9.77 8.71
C GLY A 32 12.02 9.75 7.40
N ARG A 33 12.55 10.43 6.38
CA ARG A 33 11.88 10.51 5.06
C ARG A 33 12.09 9.23 4.28
N PHE A 34 11.06 8.80 3.55
CA PHE A 34 11.17 7.69 2.62
C PHE A 34 12.21 7.98 1.54
N ASN A 35 13.10 7.01 1.31
CA ASN A 35 14.15 7.12 0.30
C ASN A 35 13.64 6.62 -1.07
N GLY A 36 12.90 7.49 -1.77
CA GLY A 36 12.32 7.20 -3.07
C GLY A 36 11.31 8.25 -3.49
N THR A 37 10.59 7.98 -4.58
CA THR A 37 9.48 8.84 -5.03
C THR A 37 8.16 8.26 -4.59
N VAL A 38 7.24 9.15 -4.21
CA VAL A 38 5.86 8.79 -3.83
C VAL A 38 4.95 9.84 -4.45
N ASP A 39 4.15 9.42 -5.42
CA ASP A 39 3.19 10.24 -6.14
C ASP A 39 1.80 9.61 -6.07
N ILE A 40 0.79 10.33 -6.53
CA ILE A 40 -0.59 9.85 -6.59
C ILE A 40 -1.07 9.96 -8.03
N LYS A 41 -1.72 8.92 -8.53
CA LYS A 41 -2.29 8.88 -9.87
C LYS A 41 -3.59 8.11 -9.84
N ASN A 42 -4.68 8.71 -10.31
CA ASN A 42 -5.99 8.06 -10.43
C ASN A 42 -6.49 7.40 -9.13
N GLY A 43 -6.21 7.98 -7.97
CA GLY A 43 -6.58 7.41 -6.66
C GLY A 43 -5.65 6.31 -6.15
N ASN A 44 -4.57 5.99 -6.87
CA ASN A 44 -3.56 5.02 -6.50
C ASN A 44 -2.25 5.70 -6.07
N LEU A 45 -1.42 4.97 -5.32
CA LEU A 45 -0.04 5.39 -5.06
C LEU A 45 0.86 5.01 -6.23
N VAL A 46 1.83 5.86 -6.55
CA VAL A 46 2.93 5.55 -7.46
C VAL A 46 4.23 5.65 -6.68
N VAL A 47 4.86 4.52 -6.42
CA VAL A 47 6.09 4.45 -5.60
C VAL A 47 7.24 3.96 -6.46
N ASN A 48 8.29 4.79 -6.59
CA ASN A 48 9.43 4.52 -7.46
C ASN A 48 9.02 4.17 -8.92
N GLY A 49 7.94 4.79 -9.40
CA GLY A 49 7.39 4.56 -10.75
C GLY A 49 6.39 3.41 -10.88
N ASN A 50 6.20 2.60 -9.83
CA ASN A 50 5.25 1.48 -9.83
C ASN A 50 3.89 1.91 -9.27
N GLU A 51 2.81 1.64 -10.00
CA GLU A 51 1.44 1.97 -9.58
C GLU A 51 0.90 0.87 -8.65
N ILE A 52 0.41 1.26 -7.48
CA ILE A 52 -0.08 0.40 -6.41
C ILE A 52 -1.56 0.69 -6.19
N ARG A 53 -2.42 -0.30 -6.38
CA ARG A 53 -3.87 -0.14 -6.19
C ARG A 53 -4.17 0.20 -4.73
N ILE A 54 -4.92 1.28 -4.49
CA ILE A 54 -5.40 1.63 -3.16
C ILE A 54 -6.89 1.34 -3.04
N THR A 55 -7.29 0.73 -1.93
CA THR A 55 -8.68 0.50 -1.56
C THR A 55 -8.95 0.95 -0.14
N ALA A 56 -10.22 1.19 0.18
CA ALA A 56 -10.68 1.58 1.51
C ALA A 56 -11.85 0.72 1.99
N GLU A 57 -11.65 -0.60 1.97
CA GLU A 57 -12.66 -1.57 2.37
C GLU A 57 -12.46 -2.05 3.81
N ARG A 58 -13.57 -2.14 4.54
CA ARG A 58 -13.57 -2.66 5.92
C ARG A 58 -13.67 -4.18 6.00
N ASN A 59 -14.37 -4.77 5.03
CA ASN A 59 -14.58 -6.22 4.99
C ASN A 59 -13.50 -6.84 4.09
N PRO A 60 -12.64 -7.73 4.60
CA PRO A 60 -11.56 -8.32 3.82
C PRO A 60 -12.01 -9.10 2.58
N GLU A 61 -13.23 -9.66 2.62
CA GLU A 61 -13.80 -10.43 1.51
C GLU A 61 -14.04 -9.57 0.24
N ASP A 62 -14.19 -8.25 0.41
CA ASP A 62 -14.52 -7.33 -0.68
C ASP A 62 -13.28 -6.76 -1.41
N LEU A 63 -12.07 -7.11 -0.95
CA LEU A 63 -10.80 -6.51 -1.40
C LEU A 63 -10.33 -6.94 -2.80
N LYS A 64 -10.87 -8.05 -3.33
CA LYS A 64 -10.59 -8.55 -4.69
C LYS A 64 -9.09 -8.61 -5.00
N TRP A 65 -8.34 -9.32 -4.16
CA TRP A 65 -6.88 -9.48 -4.28
C TRP A 65 -6.45 -10.25 -5.53
N ASP A 66 -7.32 -11.15 -6.00
CA ASP A 66 -7.19 -11.88 -7.26
C ASP A 66 -7.04 -10.94 -8.47
N ALA A 67 -7.77 -9.81 -8.48
CA ALA A 67 -7.74 -8.85 -9.58
C ALA A 67 -6.40 -8.10 -9.74
N VAL A 68 -5.51 -8.15 -8.75
CA VAL A 68 -4.15 -7.57 -8.80
C VAL A 68 -3.04 -8.62 -8.78
N GLY A 69 -3.40 -9.91 -8.85
CA GLY A 69 -2.42 -10.99 -8.85
C GLY A 69 -1.62 -11.12 -7.55
N ALA A 70 -2.20 -10.72 -6.41
CA ALA A 70 -1.50 -10.84 -5.13
C ALA A 70 -1.32 -12.32 -4.73
N GLU A 71 -0.07 -12.74 -4.52
CA GLU A 71 0.28 -14.10 -4.10
C GLU A 71 0.32 -14.25 -2.58
N VAL A 72 0.65 -13.16 -1.87
CA VAL A 72 0.76 -13.12 -0.41
C VAL A 72 0.08 -11.85 0.09
N VAL A 73 -0.72 -11.97 1.14
CA VAL A 73 -1.33 -10.84 1.86
C VAL A 73 -0.68 -10.71 3.23
N LEU A 74 -0.23 -9.50 3.55
CA LEU A 74 0.30 -9.16 4.87
C LEU A 74 -0.83 -8.49 5.66
N ASP A 75 -1.43 -9.19 6.62
CA ASP A 75 -2.36 -8.55 7.56
C ASP A 75 -1.56 -7.81 8.64
N CYS A 76 -1.62 -6.48 8.58
CA CYS A 76 -1.03 -5.59 9.57
C CYS A 76 -2.10 -4.75 10.28
N THR A 77 -3.37 -5.14 10.19
CA THR A 77 -4.51 -4.43 10.81
C THR A 77 -4.58 -4.68 12.31
N GLY A 78 -4.09 -5.84 12.76
CA GLY A 78 -4.22 -6.32 14.14
C GLY A 78 -5.63 -6.83 14.50
N ILE A 79 -6.55 -6.86 13.53
CA ILE A 79 -7.95 -7.28 13.73
C ILE A 79 -8.13 -8.75 13.37
N PHE A 80 -7.61 -9.19 12.22
CA PHE A 80 -7.81 -10.54 11.69
C PHE A 80 -6.59 -11.42 12.01
N THR A 81 -6.62 -12.08 13.17
CA THR A 81 -5.49 -12.86 13.70
C THR A 81 -5.76 -14.36 13.80
N THR A 82 -6.93 -14.80 13.33
CA THR A 82 -7.42 -16.19 13.40
C THR A 82 -8.21 -16.56 12.16
#